data_AF-A0AAN1LRE0-F1
#
_entry.id   AF-A0AAN1LRE0-F1
#
_cell.length_a   1.000
_cell.length_b   1.000
_cell.length_c   1.000
_cell.angle_alpha   90.00
_cell.angle_beta   90.00
_cell.angle_gamma   90.00
#
_symmetry.space_group_name_H-M   'P 1'
#
loop_
_entity.id
_entity.type
_entity.pdbx_description
1 polymer ?
#
loop_
_entity_poly.entity_id
_entity_poly.type
_entity_poly.pdbx_seq_one_letter_code
_entity_poly.pdbx_strand_id
1 'polypeptide(L)'
;MLHSFYAYDLVFMPHGENVILVIEDGAVQRVIFKDIAEEIAVMDPTAVLPPTVERIRVDVPEDKKLLSIFTDVFDCFLRFLNGILVSEGLLEEDTFWRTVADCVLDYQRAVPHLSDKFAQYDMFAEDFALSCLNRLQLRDNREMVDLQDPAGALQLIGTLKNPIAEFGAENKGSRH
;
A
#
# COMPACT_ATOMS: atom_id res chain seq x y z
N MET A 1 8.30 -1.27 0.02
CA MET A 1 6.92 -1.03 0.46
C MET A 1 6.38 -2.17 1.31
N LEU A 2 6.05 -3.35 0.74
CA LEU A 2 5.58 -4.50 1.53
C LEU A 2 6.51 -4.80 2.72
N HIS A 3 7.82 -4.89 2.46
CA HIS A 3 8.79 -5.13 3.53
C HIS A 3 8.80 -4.04 4.61
N SER A 4 8.68 -2.78 4.23
CA SER A 4 8.64 -1.65 5.17
C SER A 4 7.43 -1.74 6.09
N PHE A 5 6.26 -2.02 5.52
CA PHE A 5 5.02 -2.19 6.27
C PHE A 5 5.13 -3.39 7.23
N TYR A 6 5.47 -4.58 6.72
CA TYR A 6 5.46 -5.78 7.54
C TYR A 6 6.62 -5.84 8.54
N ALA A 7 7.86 -5.51 8.16
CA ALA A 7 8.98 -5.64 9.09
C ALA A 7 9.09 -4.47 10.08
N TYR A 8 8.55 -3.28 9.74
CA TYR A 8 8.85 -2.06 10.49
C TYR A 8 7.63 -1.18 10.79
N ASP A 9 6.42 -1.58 10.41
CA ASP A 9 5.22 -0.73 10.47
C ASP A 9 5.41 0.62 9.76
N LEU A 10 6.37 0.66 8.83
CA LEU A 10 6.85 1.86 8.15
C LEU A 10 6.14 2.01 6.81
N VAL A 11 5.50 3.16 6.64
CA VAL A 11 4.84 3.56 5.40
C VAL A 11 5.45 4.83 4.83
N PHE A 12 5.20 5.03 3.54
CA PHE A 12 5.59 6.21 2.76
C PHE A 12 4.32 6.77 2.13
N MET A 13 4.44 7.92 1.47
CA MET A 13 3.44 8.42 0.51
C MET A 13 3.93 8.13 -0.93
N PRO A 14 3.69 6.93 -1.48
CA PRO A 14 4.31 6.46 -2.73
C PRO A 14 3.60 6.97 -4.00
N HIS A 15 3.02 8.17 -3.98
CA HIS A 15 2.39 8.71 -5.19
C HIS A 15 3.44 9.06 -6.25
N GLY A 16 3.02 9.15 -7.51
CA GLY A 16 3.91 9.18 -8.67
C GLY A 16 5.06 10.20 -8.59
N GLU A 17 4.85 11.39 -8.00
CA GLU A 17 5.94 12.36 -7.85
C GLU A 17 7.00 11.97 -6.80
N ASN A 18 6.69 11.13 -5.81
CA ASN A 18 7.60 10.72 -4.74
C ASN A 18 8.48 9.52 -5.11
N VAL A 19 8.31 9.00 -6.32
CA VAL A 19 8.93 7.77 -6.80
C VAL A 19 9.71 8.07 -8.08
N ILE A 20 11.04 7.97 -8.00
CA ILE A 20 11.91 8.12 -9.16
C ILE A 20 12.36 6.73 -9.62
N LEU A 21 12.05 6.40 -10.88
CA LEU A 21 12.46 5.15 -11.52
C LEU A 21 13.84 5.31 -12.17
N VAL A 22 14.75 4.40 -11.87
CA VAL A 22 16.02 4.27 -12.59
C VAL A 22 15.82 3.20 -13.66
N ILE A 23 15.88 3.62 -14.93
CA ILE A 23 15.58 2.78 -16.09
C ILE A 23 16.86 2.49 -16.86
N GLU A 24 17.05 1.22 -17.20
CA GLU A 24 18.12 0.73 -18.09
C GLU A 24 17.50 -0.28 -19.06
N ASP A 25 17.81 -0.13 -20.36
CA ASP A 25 17.27 -0.96 -21.45
C ASP A 25 15.73 -1.12 -21.45
N GLY A 26 15.02 -0.05 -21.04
CA GLY A 26 13.56 -0.02 -21.00
C GLY A 26 12.93 -0.72 -19.79
N ALA A 27 13.75 -1.25 -18.86
CA ALA A 27 13.29 -1.89 -17.64
C ALA A 27 13.65 -1.09 -16.38
N VAL A 28 12.78 -1.14 -15.37
CA VAL A 28 13.03 -0.50 -14.06
C VAL A 28 14.04 -1.34 -13.28
N GLN A 29 15.23 -0.78 -13.02
CA GLN A 29 16.29 -1.45 -12.27
C GLN A 29 16.15 -1.25 -10.76
N ARG A 30 15.73 -0.05 -10.37
CA ARG A 30 15.50 0.32 -8.96
C ARG A 30 14.61 1.54 -8.85
N VAL A 31 14.12 1.74 -7.64
CA VAL A 31 13.28 2.87 -7.25
C VAL A 31 14.02 3.71 -6.22
N ILE A 32 13.91 5.03 -6.33
CA ILE A 32 14.38 6.00 -5.34
C ILE A 32 13.14 6.73 -4.80
N PHE A 33 12.95 6.69 -3.48
CA PHE A 33 11.91 7.48 -2.83
C PHE A 33 12.45 8.87 -2.45
N LYS A 34 11.63 9.91 -2.68
CA LYS A 34 11.84 11.27 -2.16
C LYS A 34 10.79 11.61 -1.11
N ASP A 35 10.91 12.81 -0.54
CA ASP A 35 9.94 13.36 0.43
C ASP A 35 9.80 12.59 1.75
N ILE A 36 10.91 12.06 2.24
CA ILE A 36 10.91 11.16 3.38
C ILE A 36 10.50 11.87 4.68
N ALA A 37 11.04 13.06 4.93
CA ALA A 37 10.90 13.68 6.25
C ALA A 37 9.46 14.09 6.57
N GLU A 38 8.66 14.47 5.58
CA GLU A 38 7.30 14.97 5.79
C GLU A 38 6.24 13.86 5.67
N GLU A 39 6.54 12.77 4.94
CA GLU A 39 5.52 11.81 4.51
C GLU A 39 5.64 10.40 5.12
N ILE A 40 6.76 10.04 5.77
CA ILE A 40 6.85 8.71 6.39
C ILE A 40 6.12 8.65 7.73
N ALA A 41 5.56 7.49 8.03
CA ALA A 41 4.99 7.20 9.33
C ALA A 41 5.35 5.79 9.80
N VAL A 42 5.53 5.63 11.11
CA VAL A 42 5.67 4.34 11.80
C VAL A 42 4.38 4.10 12.58
N MET A 43 3.57 3.16 12.11
CA MET A 43 2.24 2.84 12.64
C MET A 43 2.30 1.89 13.84
N ASP A 44 3.20 2.18 14.77
CA ASP A 44 3.35 1.47 16.03
C ASP A 44 3.51 2.50 17.17
N PRO A 45 2.48 2.70 18.02
CA PRO A 45 2.55 3.67 19.11
C PRO A 45 3.62 3.31 20.16
N THR A 46 4.08 2.06 20.17
CA THR A 46 5.11 1.54 21.09
C THR A 46 6.52 1.53 20.51
N ALA A 47 6.69 1.95 19.24
CA ALA A 47 7.98 1.94 18.56
C ALA A 47 9.05 2.74 19.33
N VAL A 48 10.21 2.12 19.54
CA VAL A 48 11.38 2.78 20.13
C VAL A 48 12.11 3.56 19.04
N LEU A 49 11.94 4.88 19.04
CA LEU A 49 12.53 5.78 18.06
C LEU A 49 13.52 6.76 18.72
N PRO A 50 14.57 7.20 18.02
CA PRO A 50 15.40 8.30 18.50
C PRO A 50 14.57 9.58 18.75
N PRO A 51 14.91 10.40 19.77
CA PRO A 51 14.17 11.61 20.12
C PRO A 51 13.93 12.58 18.94
N THR A 52 14.85 12.61 17.98
CA THR A 52 14.78 13.50 16.82
C THR A 52 13.76 13.06 15.76
N VAL A 53 13.30 11.80 15.79
CA VAL A 53 12.37 11.23 14.81
C VAL A 53 11.05 10.75 15.42
N GLU A 54 10.92 10.77 16.75
CA GLU A 54 9.70 11.03 17.54
C GLU A 54 8.39 11.13 16.76
N ARG A 55 8.30 12.26 16.05
CA ARG A 55 7.11 12.76 15.34
C ARG A 55 6.56 11.86 14.24
N ILE A 56 7.33 10.89 13.72
CA ILE A 56 6.83 9.99 12.66
C ILE A 56 5.99 8.85 13.24
N ARG A 57 5.96 8.71 14.57
CA ARG A 57 5.14 7.70 15.25
C ARG A 57 3.68 8.09 15.20
N VAL A 58 2.84 7.20 14.74
CA VAL A 58 1.40 7.43 14.63
C VAL A 58 0.62 6.25 15.21
N ASP A 59 -0.53 6.56 15.81
CA ASP A 59 -1.50 5.56 16.24
C ASP A 59 -2.58 5.43 15.15
N VAL A 60 -2.54 4.32 14.42
CA VAL A 60 -3.48 4.04 13.32
C VAL A 60 -4.28 2.79 13.69
N PRO A 61 -5.63 2.85 13.66
CA PRO A 61 -6.45 1.68 13.87
C PRO A 61 -6.04 0.49 13.00
N GLU A 62 -6.04 -0.71 13.58
CA GLU A 62 -5.58 -1.94 12.94
C GLU A 62 -6.25 -2.23 11.59
N ASP A 63 -7.55 -1.93 11.49
CA ASP A 63 -8.37 -2.08 10.28
C ASP A 63 -8.01 -1.10 9.15
N LYS A 64 -7.17 -0.09 9.44
CA LYS A 64 -6.80 0.98 8.50
C LYS A 64 -5.33 0.93 8.08
N LYS A 65 -4.46 0.26 8.82
CA LYS A 65 -3.01 0.22 8.53
C LYS A 65 -2.71 -0.23 7.11
N LEU A 66 -3.36 -1.29 6.64
CA LEU A 66 -3.13 -1.84 5.31
C LEU A 66 -3.67 -0.95 4.17
N LEU A 67 -4.50 0.06 4.49
CA LEU A 67 -4.95 1.05 3.51
C LEU A 67 -3.79 1.90 2.96
N SER A 68 -2.65 1.99 3.64
CA SER A 68 -1.42 2.58 3.09
C SER A 68 -0.91 1.88 1.83
N ILE A 69 -1.27 0.60 1.62
CA ILE A 69 -0.95 -0.14 0.40
C ILE A 69 -2.17 -0.17 -0.51
N PHE A 70 -3.35 -0.51 0.01
CA PHE A 70 -4.56 -0.61 -0.81
C PHE A 70 -5.02 0.72 -1.40
N THR A 71 -4.95 1.82 -0.65
CA THR A 71 -5.32 3.14 -1.16
C THR A 71 -4.18 3.69 -2.02
N ASP A 72 -2.99 3.88 -1.43
CA ASP A 72 -1.96 4.70 -2.06
C ASP A 72 -1.29 4.00 -3.26
N VAL A 73 -1.22 2.67 -3.23
CA VAL A 73 -0.62 1.87 -4.32
C VAL A 73 -1.70 1.28 -5.22
N PHE A 74 -2.67 0.54 -4.69
CA PHE A 74 -3.61 -0.20 -5.54
C PHE A 74 -4.61 0.76 -6.18
N ASP A 75 -5.36 1.52 -5.38
CA ASP A 75 -6.44 2.37 -5.88
C ASP A 75 -5.93 3.68 -6.50
N CYS A 76 -4.85 4.27 -5.96
CA CYS A 76 -4.37 5.58 -6.40
C CYS A 76 -3.28 5.54 -7.46
N PHE A 77 -2.68 4.38 -7.75
CA PHE A 77 -1.63 4.26 -8.77
C PHE A 77 -1.87 3.08 -9.72
N LEU A 78 -1.86 1.85 -9.22
CA LEU A 78 -1.94 0.64 -10.05
C LEU A 78 -3.27 0.55 -10.80
N ARG A 79 -4.38 1.02 -10.22
CA ARG A 79 -5.67 1.12 -10.93
C ARG A 79 -5.55 1.91 -12.23
N PHE A 80 -4.81 3.02 -12.23
CA PHE A 80 -4.60 3.83 -13.42
C PHE A 80 -3.61 3.19 -14.39
N LEU A 81 -2.50 2.63 -13.89
CA LEU A 81 -1.51 1.95 -14.72
C LEU A 81 -2.12 0.74 -15.45
N ASN A 82 -2.86 -0.10 -14.72
CA ASN A 82 -3.65 -1.20 -15.28
C ASN A 82 -4.59 -0.70 -16.38
N GLY A 83 -5.40 0.32 -16.07
CA GLY A 83 -6.34 0.90 -17.03
C GLY A 83 -5.67 1.37 -18.33
N ILE A 84 -4.50 2.01 -18.23
CA ILE A 84 -3.72 2.44 -19.41
C ILE A 84 -3.26 1.22 -20.22
N LEU A 85 -2.59 0.26 -19.58
CA LEU A 85 -2.01 -0.91 -20.26
C LEU A 85 -3.09 -1.76 -20.97
N VAL A 86 -4.24 -1.94 -20.32
CA VAL A 86 -5.39 -2.66 -20.89
C VAL A 86 -6.00 -1.87 -22.05
N SER A 87 -6.21 -0.56 -21.88
CA SER A 87 -6.83 0.26 -22.93
C SER A 87 -5.99 0.38 -24.20
N GLU A 88 -4.67 0.28 -24.08
CA GLU A 88 -3.71 0.31 -25.19
C GLU A 88 -3.45 -1.11 -25.77
N GLY A 89 -4.07 -2.15 -25.21
CA GLY A 89 -3.88 -3.54 -25.65
C GLY A 89 -2.48 -4.09 -25.39
N LEU A 90 -1.75 -3.54 -24.42
CA LEU A 90 -0.38 -3.92 -24.09
C LEU A 90 -0.32 -5.08 -23.10
N LEU A 91 -1.31 -5.19 -22.21
CA LEU A 91 -1.39 -6.24 -21.19
C LEU A 91 -2.84 -6.50 -20.78
N GLU A 92 -3.20 -7.78 -20.58
CA GLU A 92 -4.50 -8.16 -20.05
C GLU A 92 -4.60 -7.84 -18.55
N GLU A 93 -5.79 -7.45 -18.09
CA GLU A 93 -6.04 -7.07 -16.68
C GLU A 93 -5.69 -8.20 -15.70
N ASP A 94 -6.10 -9.44 -16.00
CA ASP A 94 -5.80 -10.61 -15.17
C ASP A 94 -4.29 -10.84 -15.06
N THR A 95 -3.54 -10.61 -16.15
CA THR A 95 -2.08 -10.76 -16.16
C THR A 95 -1.41 -9.69 -15.30
N PHE A 96 -1.91 -8.46 -15.35
CA PHE A 96 -1.41 -7.37 -14.51
C PHE A 96 -1.55 -7.70 -13.02
N TRP A 97 -2.77 -8.04 -12.57
CA TRP A 97 -3.04 -8.29 -11.16
C TRP A 97 -2.46 -9.61 -10.65
N ARG A 98 -2.39 -10.65 -11.50
CA ARG A 98 -1.63 -11.87 -11.17
C ARG A 98 -0.16 -11.57 -10.92
N THR A 99 0.46 -10.70 -11.73
CA THR A 99 1.86 -10.29 -11.53
C THR A 99 2.05 -9.55 -10.19
N VAL A 100 1.10 -8.70 -9.81
CA VAL A 100 1.09 -8.05 -8.48
C VAL A 100 0.95 -9.09 -7.36
N ALA A 101 0.05 -10.06 -7.52
CA ALA A 101 -0.15 -11.14 -6.56
C ALA A 101 1.11 -12.00 -6.37
N ASP A 102 1.75 -12.39 -7.48
CA ASP A 102 2.98 -13.18 -7.47
C ASP A 102 4.11 -12.43 -6.74
N CYS A 103 4.23 -11.11 -6.95
CA CYS A 103 5.18 -10.27 -6.22
C CYS A 103 4.93 -10.28 -4.70
N VAL A 104 3.68 -10.20 -4.28
CA VAL A 104 3.30 -10.29 -2.85
C VAL A 104 3.65 -11.68 -2.29
N LEU A 105 3.30 -12.74 -3.02
CA LEU A 105 3.55 -14.13 -2.60
C LEU A 105 5.04 -14.45 -2.53
N ASP A 106 5.83 -14.03 -3.52
CA ASP A 106 7.29 -14.19 -3.53
C ASP A 106 7.92 -13.50 -2.33
N TYR A 107 7.48 -12.27 -2.02
CA TYR A 107 7.91 -11.57 -0.82
C TYR A 107 7.55 -12.36 0.45
N GLN A 108 6.29 -12.78 0.62
CA GLN A 108 5.86 -13.52 1.81
C GLN A 108 6.62 -14.85 1.97
N ARG A 109 6.93 -15.55 0.87
CA ARG A 109 7.76 -16.77 0.86
C ARG A 109 9.19 -16.50 1.30
N ALA A 110 9.77 -15.36 0.93
CA ALA A 110 11.16 -15.01 1.25
C ALA A 110 11.36 -14.63 2.73
N VAL A 111 10.31 -14.23 3.44
CA VAL A 111 10.38 -13.78 4.86
C VAL A 111 9.35 -14.50 5.74
N PRO A 112 9.45 -15.84 5.91
CA PRO A 112 8.45 -16.62 6.63
C PRO A 112 8.31 -16.27 8.12
N HIS A 113 9.32 -15.61 8.70
CA HIS A 113 9.28 -15.14 10.09
C HIS A 113 8.27 -14.02 10.35
N LEU A 114 7.67 -13.43 9.29
CA LEU A 114 6.61 -12.42 9.39
C LEU A 114 5.20 -13.01 9.16
N SER A 115 5.04 -14.34 9.16
CA SER A 115 3.78 -15.03 8.84
C SER A 115 2.58 -14.54 9.65
N ASP A 116 2.78 -14.30 10.94
CA ASP A 116 1.70 -13.87 11.84
C ASP A 116 1.19 -12.48 11.43
N LYS A 117 2.10 -11.62 10.95
CA LYS A 117 1.75 -10.29 10.47
C LYS A 117 1.08 -10.32 9.10
N PHE A 118 1.41 -11.29 8.24
CA PHE A 118 0.66 -11.54 7.00
C PHE A 118 -0.77 -12.01 7.29
N ALA A 119 -0.96 -12.85 8.32
CA ALA A 119 -2.29 -13.29 8.74
C ALA A 119 -3.11 -12.16 9.37
N GLN A 120 -2.45 -11.26 10.11
CA GLN A 120 -3.10 -10.08 10.71
C GLN A 120 -3.50 -9.04 9.65
N TYR A 121 -2.62 -8.76 8.69
CA TYR A 121 -2.87 -7.81 7.60
C TYR A 121 -2.85 -8.54 6.26
N ASP A 122 -4.00 -9.10 5.90
CA ASP A 122 -4.17 -9.95 4.73
C ASP A 122 -4.26 -9.13 3.43
N MET A 123 -3.19 -9.17 2.62
CA MET A 123 -3.17 -8.57 1.27
C MET A 123 -4.16 -9.22 0.29
N PHE A 124 -4.68 -10.40 0.62
CA PHE A 124 -5.60 -11.19 -0.20
C PHE A 124 -7.04 -11.18 0.35
N ALA A 125 -7.36 -10.28 1.29
CA ALA A 125 -8.73 -10.07 1.75
C ALA A 125 -9.66 -9.77 0.57
N GLU A 126 -10.91 -10.25 0.60
CA GLU A 126 -11.86 -10.12 -0.53
C GLU A 126 -12.15 -8.67 -0.93
N ASP A 127 -12.15 -7.77 0.05
CA ASP A 127 -12.50 -6.37 -0.11
C ASP A 127 -11.63 -5.50 0.81
N PHE A 128 -11.43 -4.24 0.42
CA PHE A 128 -10.84 -3.20 1.28
C PHE A 128 -11.65 -1.91 1.24
N ALA A 129 -11.53 -1.07 2.27
CA ALA A 129 -12.31 0.17 2.37
C ALA A 129 -11.96 1.17 1.25
N LEU A 130 -12.97 1.76 0.61
CA LEU A 130 -12.78 2.79 -0.42
C LEU A 130 -12.48 4.14 0.23
N SER A 131 -11.23 4.60 0.15
CA SER A 131 -10.83 5.94 0.59
C SER A 131 -11.01 6.97 -0.53
N CYS A 132 -11.95 7.90 -0.35
CA CYS A 132 -12.33 8.87 -1.37
C CYS A 132 -11.52 10.16 -1.28
N LEU A 133 -10.39 10.26 -2.01
CA LEU A 133 -9.50 11.44 -1.96
C LEU A 133 -10.21 12.76 -2.32
N ASN A 134 -11.06 12.78 -3.35
CA ASN A 134 -11.82 13.99 -3.72
C ASN A 134 -12.75 14.46 -2.60
N ARG A 135 -13.30 13.55 -1.78
CA ARG A 135 -14.18 13.93 -0.66
C ARG A 135 -13.40 14.62 0.46
N LEU A 136 -12.13 14.27 0.66
CA LEU A 136 -11.24 14.96 1.60
C LEU A 136 -11.11 16.43 1.21
N GLN A 137 -10.74 16.68 -0.05
CA GLN A 137 -10.54 18.02 -0.57
C GLN A 137 -11.83 18.85 -0.57
N LEU A 138 -12.97 18.24 -0.90
CA LEU A 138 -14.26 18.93 -0.90
C LEU A 138 -14.78 19.24 0.51
N ARG A 139 -14.37 18.47 1.52
CA ARG A 139 -14.71 18.74 2.93
C ARG A 139 -13.91 19.92 3.47
N ASP A 140 -12.60 19.90 3.27
CA ASP A 140 -11.70 20.98 3.64
C ASP A 140 -10.55 21.08 2.64
N ASN A 141 -10.54 22.16 1.85
CA ASN A 141 -9.51 22.40 0.83
C ASN A 141 -8.35 23.27 1.35
N ARG A 142 -8.40 23.72 2.60
CA ARG A 142 -7.34 24.51 3.26
C ARG A 142 -6.47 23.61 4.12
N GLU A 143 -7.06 22.60 4.75
CA GLU A 143 -6.40 21.59 5.56
C GLU A 143 -7.06 20.22 5.32
N MET A 144 -6.60 19.51 4.28
CA MET A 144 -7.23 18.25 3.85
C MET A 144 -7.12 17.13 4.89
N VAL A 145 -6.01 17.11 5.64
CA VAL A 145 -5.68 16.10 6.65
C VAL A 145 -5.12 16.83 7.87
N ASP A 146 -5.71 16.58 9.03
CA ASP A 146 -5.10 16.98 10.31
C ASP A 146 -3.90 16.06 10.56
N LEU A 147 -2.70 16.64 10.59
CA LEU A 147 -1.46 15.88 10.80
C LEU A 147 -1.39 15.27 12.21
N GLN A 148 -2.22 15.73 13.15
CA GLN A 148 -2.33 15.16 14.50
C GLN A 148 -3.35 14.01 14.58
N ASP A 149 -4.24 13.88 13.59
CA ASP A 149 -5.18 12.76 13.42
C ASP A 149 -5.38 12.38 11.94
N PRO A 150 -4.37 11.78 11.29
CA PRO A 150 -4.47 11.42 9.88
C PRO A 150 -5.58 10.40 9.60
N ALA A 151 -5.87 9.53 10.57
CA ALA A 151 -6.89 8.50 10.45
C ALA A 151 -8.32 9.08 10.52
N GLY A 152 -8.55 10.10 11.36
CA GLY A 152 -9.83 10.79 11.48
C GLY A 152 -10.21 11.60 10.23
N ALA A 153 -9.22 12.00 9.43
CA ALA A 153 -9.48 12.70 8.18
C ALA A 153 -10.11 11.80 7.12
N LEU A 154 -9.87 10.48 7.13
CA LEU A 154 -10.26 9.56 6.06
C LEU A 154 -11.76 9.61 5.73
N GLN A 155 -12.08 9.56 4.43
CA GLN A 155 -13.44 9.52 3.91
C GLN A 155 -13.70 8.14 3.29
N LEU A 156 -14.04 7.17 4.15
CA LEU A 156 -14.28 5.79 3.75
C LEU A 156 -15.75 5.60 3.34
N ILE A 157 -16.02 5.16 2.10
CA ILE A 157 -17.38 4.97 1.57
C ILE A 157 -17.52 3.58 0.96
N GLY A 158 -18.00 2.62 1.76
CA GLY A 158 -18.12 1.23 1.31
C GLY A 158 -16.75 0.59 1.07
N THR A 159 -16.72 -0.38 0.16
CA THR A 159 -15.53 -1.18 -0.13
C THR A 159 -15.29 -1.34 -1.63
N LEU A 160 -14.04 -1.61 -2.00
CA LEU A 160 -13.64 -2.08 -3.33
C LEU A 160 -13.31 -3.56 -3.26
N LYS A 161 -13.63 -4.29 -4.34
CA LYS A 161 -13.16 -5.66 -4.55
C LYS A 161 -11.65 -5.65 -4.72
N ASN A 162 -10.97 -6.50 -3.96
CA ASN A 162 -9.52 -6.62 -4.07
C ASN A 162 -9.15 -7.44 -5.31
N PRO A 163 -8.45 -6.84 -6.30
CA PRO A 163 -8.19 -7.49 -7.58
C PRO A 163 -7.18 -8.64 -7.47
N ILE A 164 -6.49 -8.80 -6.33
CA ILE A 164 -5.60 -9.95 -6.12
C ILE A 164 -6.17 -11.05 -5.24
N ALA A 165 -7.38 -10.88 -4.67
CA ALA A 165 -7.94 -11.80 -3.67
C ALA A 165 -8.00 -13.26 -4.14
N GLU A 166 -8.38 -13.47 -5.40
CA GLU A 166 -8.52 -14.81 -5.97
C GLU A 166 -7.19 -15.58 -6.05
N PHE A 167 -6.07 -14.89 -6.24
CA PHE A 167 -4.74 -15.51 -6.34
C PHE A 167 -4.18 -15.96 -4.97
N GLY A 168 -4.74 -15.47 -3.86
CA GLY A 168 -4.35 -15.90 -2.51
C GLY A 168 -4.79 -17.34 -2.18
N ALA A 169 -5.86 -17.82 -2.83
CA ALA A 169 -6.43 -19.14 -2.59
C ALA A 169 -5.63 -20.28 -3.26
N GLU A 170 -4.99 -20.02 -4.41
CA GLU A 170 -4.23 -21.02 -5.17
C GLU A 170 -3.05 -21.62 -4.37
N ASN A 171 -2.48 -20.88 -3.40
CA ASN A 171 -1.39 -21.37 -2.54
C ASN A 171 -1.84 -22.08 -1.25
N LYS A 172 -3.13 -22.00 -0.86
CA LYS A 172 -3.64 -22.76 0.30
C LYS A 172 -3.79 -24.27 -0.02
N GLY A 173 -3.79 -24.66 -1.30
CA GLY A 173 -3.95 -26.04 -1.77
C GLY A 173 -2.69 -26.89 -1.91
N SER A 174 -1.47 -26.33 -1.79
CA SER A 174 -0.19 -27.07 -1.97
C SER A 174 0.49 -27.54 -0.69
N ARG A 175 -0.20 -27.54 0.46
CA ARG A 175 0.26 -28.23 1.66
C ARG A 175 -0.44 -29.59 1.75
N HIS A 176 0.20 -30.64 1.23
CA HIS A 176 -0.09 -32.04 1.53
C HIS A 176 1.15 -32.68 2.13
#